data_AF-A0A7S2MJB7-F1
#
_entry.id   AF-A0A7S2MJB7-F1
#
_cell.length_a   1.000
_cell.length_b   1.000
_cell.length_c   1.000
_cell.angle_alpha   90.00
_cell.angle_beta   90.00
_cell.angle_gamma   90.00
#
_symmetry.space_group_name_H-M   'P 1'
#
loop_
_entity.id
_entity.type
_entity.pdbx_description
1 polymer ?
#
loop_
_entity_poly.entity_id
_entity_poly.type
_entity_poly.pdbx_seq_one_letter_code
_entity_poly.pdbx_strand_id
1 'polypeptide(L)'
;SFFFPQCWMLFYATPLLEDDEVKKIIEKADDEQAVNVNNGHMSANYAVDRADEELGTRALADFRHFDNSMTKTRLARYWAAFRNSTENYMIRHAGEKIDQRLLDLIVHMGMQASFFKFAERLDMLPQAKCLAGIAMMSHVCQGYTKAVARRMDISVLWHRPNLVIDPAPDDLALEEDPGPIAPPLG
;
A
#
# COMPACT_ATOMS: atom_id res chain seq x y z
N SER A 1 -14.23 -22.62 -7.80
CA SER A 1 -14.02 -22.97 -6.39
C SER A 1 -12.53 -23.12 -6.16
N PHE A 2 -11.88 -22.07 -5.66
CA PHE A 2 -10.44 -22.06 -5.31
C PHE A 2 -10.30 -21.40 -3.93
N PHE A 3 -10.89 -22.02 -2.92
CA PHE A 3 -10.70 -21.63 -1.53
C PHE A 3 -10.61 -22.91 -0.71
N PHE A 4 -9.41 -23.48 -0.63
CA PHE A 4 -9.12 -24.59 0.27
C PHE A 4 -8.78 -24.01 1.65
N PRO A 5 -9.52 -24.36 2.72
CA PRO A 5 -9.30 -23.86 4.09
C PRO A 5 -7.87 -24.11 4.62
N GLN A 6 -7.19 -25.12 4.06
CA GLN A 6 -5.84 -25.51 4.44
C GLN A 6 -4.78 -24.46 4.09
N CYS A 7 -5.03 -23.60 3.09
CA CYS A 7 -4.09 -22.55 2.68
C CYS A 7 -4.07 -21.37 3.65
N TRP A 8 -5.13 -21.16 4.44
CA TRP A 8 -5.24 -20.02 5.37
C TRP A 8 -4.25 -20.14 6.53
N MET A 9 -3.99 -21.36 7.02
CA MET A 9 -3.02 -21.58 8.10
C MET A 9 -1.58 -21.21 7.72
N LEU A 10 -1.23 -21.26 6.42
CA LEU A 10 0.10 -20.83 5.94
C LEU A 10 0.31 -19.31 6.06
N PHE A 11 -0.76 -18.52 5.89
CA PHE A 11 -0.70 -17.06 6.07
C PHE A 11 -0.51 -16.66 7.53
N TYR A 12 -1.09 -17.40 8.48
CA TYR A 12 -0.91 -17.13 9.92
C TYR A 12 0.37 -17.73 10.52
N ALA A 13 0.97 -18.73 9.88
CA ALA A 13 2.19 -19.37 10.35
C ALA A 13 3.48 -18.67 9.88
N THR A 14 3.37 -17.73 8.92
CA THR A 14 4.52 -16.99 8.42
C THR A 14 4.60 -15.66 9.18
N PRO A 15 5.63 -15.43 10.01
CA PRO A 15 5.78 -14.14 10.69
C PRO A 15 5.78 -13.01 9.65
N LEU A 16 4.99 -11.98 9.93
CA LEU A 16 5.02 -10.75 9.16
C LEU A 16 6.44 -10.16 9.24
N LEU A 17 6.93 -9.64 8.12
CA LEU A 17 8.19 -8.91 8.11
C LEU A 17 8.02 -7.66 8.95
N GLU A 18 9.04 -7.32 9.75
CA GLU A 18 9.07 -6.03 10.43
C GLU A 18 9.16 -4.90 9.39
N ASP A 19 8.58 -3.74 9.70
CA ASP A 19 8.52 -2.58 8.79
C ASP A 19 9.91 -2.17 8.26
N ASP A 20 10.94 -2.28 9.10
CA ASP A 20 12.32 -2.00 8.72
C ASP A 20 12.86 -2.97 7.67
N GLU A 21 12.43 -4.22 7.67
CA GLU A 21 12.80 -5.22 6.68
C GLU A 21 12.07 -4.97 5.35
N VAL A 22 10.77 -4.68 5.42
CA VAL A 22 9.95 -4.29 4.25
C VAL A 22 10.55 -3.07 3.56
N LYS A 23 10.86 -2.03 4.34
CA LYS A 23 11.54 -0.82 3.87
C LYS A 23 12.87 -1.14 3.20
N LYS A 24 13.70 -2.00 3.80
CA LYS A 24 14.98 -2.42 3.18
C LYS A 24 14.74 -3.12 1.84
N ILE A 25 13.75 -3.99 1.71
CA ILE A 25 13.48 -4.70 0.46
C ILE A 25 13.06 -3.75 -0.66
N ILE A 26 12.12 -2.86 -0.37
CA ILE A 26 11.60 -1.90 -1.34
C ILE A 26 12.73 -0.95 -1.79
N GLU A 27 13.62 -0.58 -0.88
CA GLU A 27 14.62 0.47 -1.10
C GLU A 27 16.01 0.00 -1.53
N LYS A 28 16.39 -1.29 -1.35
CA LYS A 28 17.75 -1.81 -1.64
C LYS A 28 18.05 -2.04 -3.12
N ALA A 29 17.03 -2.24 -3.95
CA ALA A 29 17.25 -2.83 -5.26
C ALA A 29 17.71 -1.84 -6.35
N ASP A 30 18.06 -0.60 -5.99
CA ASP A 30 18.83 0.32 -6.85
C ASP A 30 20.35 0.12 -6.68
N ASP A 31 20.80 -0.59 -5.62
CA ASP A 31 22.19 -0.94 -5.34
C ASP A 31 22.49 -2.40 -5.73
N GLU A 32 22.47 -2.73 -7.03
CA GLU A 32 23.02 -3.92 -7.72
C GLU A 32 22.86 -5.37 -7.17
N GLN A 33 22.22 -5.63 -6.02
CA GLN A 33 22.08 -6.99 -5.46
C GLN A 33 20.71 -7.19 -4.79
N ALA A 34 19.72 -7.62 -5.57
CA ALA A 34 18.39 -7.90 -5.05
C ALA A 34 17.93 -9.34 -5.34
N VAL A 35 18.77 -10.31 -4.97
CA VAL A 35 18.31 -11.65 -4.60
C VAL A 35 19.12 -12.08 -3.38
N ASN A 36 18.65 -11.75 -2.18
CA ASN A 36 19.23 -12.34 -0.97
C ASN A 36 18.67 -13.77 -0.83
N VAL A 37 19.38 -14.75 -1.40
CA VAL A 37 19.04 -16.18 -1.33
C VAL A 37 19.02 -16.70 0.12
N ASN A 38 19.57 -15.93 1.07
CA ASN A 38 19.60 -16.26 2.50
C ASN A 38 18.50 -15.59 3.34
N ASN A 39 17.56 -14.85 2.74
CA ASN A 39 16.36 -14.44 3.47
C ASN A 39 15.44 -15.66 3.61
N GLY A 40 15.34 -16.24 4.81
CA GLY A 40 14.43 -17.35 5.12
C GLY A 40 12.94 -17.05 4.91
N HIS A 41 12.60 -15.85 4.46
CA HIS A 41 11.27 -15.39 4.10
C HIS A 41 11.09 -15.46 2.58
N MET A 42 10.60 -16.59 2.06
CA MET A 42 10.32 -16.77 0.63
C MET A 42 9.26 -15.81 0.07
N SER A 43 8.52 -15.07 0.92
CA SER A 43 7.42 -14.17 0.53
C SER A 43 7.81 -12.70 0.37
N ALA A 44 9.08 -12.34 0.61
CA ALA A 44 9.45 -10.95 0.81
C ALA A 44 9.65 -10.15 -0.49
N ASN A 45 9.84 -10.82 -1.64
CA ASN A 45 10.04 -10.13 -2.91
C ASN A 45 8.68 -9.74 -3.51
N TYR A 46 8.34 -8.44 -3.47
CA TYR A 46 7.23 -7.90 -4.25
C TYR A 46 7.51 -8.15 -5.73
N ALA A 47 6.77 -9.07 -6.34
CA ALA A 47 6.80 -9.25 -7.78
C ALA A 47 6.31 -7.95 -8.43
N VAL A 48 7.18 -7.33 -9.23
CA VAL A 48 6.82 -6.15 -10.00
C VAL A 48 6.12 -6.64 -11.26
N ASP A 49 4.84 -6.33 -11.38
CA ASP A 49 4.07 -6.69 -12.56
C ASP A 49 4.26 -5.63 -13.65
N ARG A 50 4.02 -5.99 -14.91
CA ARG A 50 4.05 -5.05 -16.04
C ARG A 50 3.13 -3.84 -15.81
N ALA A 51 1.99 -4.03 -15.15
CA ALA A 51 1.07 -2.93 -14.83
C ALA A 51 1.69 -1.90 -13.86
N ASP A 52 2.52 -2.36 -12.93
CA ASP A 52 3.23 -1.51 -11.96
C ASP A 52 4.33 -0.70 -12.67
N GLU A 53 5.04 -1.31 -13.62
CA GLU A 53 6.02 -0.62 -14.48
C GLU A 53 5.39 0.44 -15.38
N GLU A 54 4.24 0.12 -15.99
CA GLU A 54 3.49 1.04 -16.85
C GLU A 54 2.94 2.22 -16.04
N LEU A 55 2.44 1.96 -14.83
CA LEU A 55 2.01 3.02 -13.91
C LEU A 55 3.19 3.87 -13.45
N GLY A 56 4.29 3.25 -13.05
CA GLY A 56 5.52 3.94 -12.69
C GLY A 56 6.04 4.82 -13.83
N THR A 57 5.97 4.35 -15.07
CA THR A 57 6.37 5.14 -16.24
C THR A 57 5.48 6.36 -16.44
N ARG A 58 4.15 6.22 -16.28
CA ARG A 58 3.20 7.34 -16.45
C ARG A 58 3.32 8.39 -15.35
N ALA A 59 3.47 7.96 -14.10
CA ALA A 59 3.53 8.86 -12.94
C ALA A 59 4.93 9.43 -12.69
N LEU A 60 5.98 8.95 -13.37
CA LEU A 60 7.37 9.34 -13.09
C LEU A 60 7.60 10.86 -13.12
N ALA A 61 7.01 11.55 -14.08
CA ALA A 61 7.18 13.00 -14.23
C ALA A 61 6.64 13.76 -13.00
N ASP A 62 5.49 13.34 -12.49
CA ASP A 62 4.85 13.94 -11.33
C ASP A 62 5.67 13.69 -10.06
N PHE A 63 6.16 12.47 -9.86
CA PHE A 63 7.02 12.14 -8.72
C PHE A 63 8.36 12.88 -8.78
N ARG A 64 8.95 13.03 -9.98
CA ARG A 64 10.20 13.77 -10.17
C ARG A 64 10.10 15.26 -9.86
N HIS A 65 8.89 15.83 -9.92
CA HIS A 65 8.68 17.20 -9.49
C HIS A 65 9.05 17.43 -8.01
N PHE A 66 8.93 16.38 -7.19
CA PHE A 66 9.21 16.42 -5.75
C PHE A 66 10.51 15.70 -5.38
N ASP A 67 10.87 14.62 -6.08
CA ASP A 67 12.14 13.90 -5.92
C ASP A 67 12.79 13.64 -7.28
N ASN A 68 13.74 14.49 -7.68
CA ASN A 68 14.48 14.35 -8.93
C ASN A 68 15.27 13.04 -9.03
N SER A 69 15.58 12.38 -7.91
CA SER A 69 16.28 11.09 -7.90
C SER A 69 15.36 9.91 -8.22
N MET A 70 14.05 10.13 -8.35
CA MET A 70 13.10 9.06 -8.64
C MET A 70 13.40 8.38 -9.98
N THR A 71 13.51 7.05 -9.95
CA THR A 71 13.71 6.20 -11.13
C THR A 71 12.42 5.43 -11.45
N LYS A 72 12.29 4.96 -12.70
CA LYS A 72 11.16 4.11 -13.11
C LYS A 72 11.11 2.83 -12.28
N THR A 73 12.25 2.19 -12.10
CA THR A 73 12.39 0.93 -11.38
C THR A 73 11.96 1.06 -9.92
N ARG A 74 12.43 2.12 -9.25
CA ARG A 74 12.05 2.39 -7.85
C ARG A 74 10.56 2.69 -7.72
N LEU A 75 10.01 3.50 -8.62
CA LEU A 75 8.59 3.81 -8.59
C LEU A 75 7.72 2.58 -8.89
N ALA A 76 8.15 1.68 -9.79
CA ALA A 76 7.46 0.41 -10.04
C ALA A 76 7.43 -0.50 -8.79
N ARG A 77 8.50 -0.51 -7.99
CA ARG A 77 8.52 -1.25 -6.72
C ARG A 77 7.60 -0.64 -5.68
N TYR A 78 7.55 0.69 -5.58
CA TYR A 78 6.56 1.37 -4.74
C TYR A 78 5.14 0.98 -5.15
N TRP A 79 4.85 0.90 -6.45
CA TRP A 79 3.55 0.42 -6.93
C TRP A 79 3.29 -1.04 -6.61
N ALA A 80 4.28 -1.92 -6.75
CA ALA A 80 4.14 -3.33 -6.40
C ALA A 80 3.88 -3.52 -4.88
N ALA A 81 4.59 -2.76 -4.03
CA ALA A 81 4.35 -2.73 -2.59
C ALA A 81 2.95 -2.17 -2.27
N PHE A 82 2.60 -1.03 -2.87
CA PHE A 82 1.30 -0.39 -2.68
C PHE A 82 0.15 -1.31 -3.09
N ARG A 83 0.31 -2.01 -4.22
CA ARG A 83 -0.63 -3.04 -4.67
C ARG A 83 -0.84 -4.11 -3.61
N ASN A 84 0.25 -4.73 -3.15
CA ASN A 84 0.17 -5.82 -2.19
C ASN A 84 -0.48 -5.38 -0.88
N SER A 85 -0.09 -4.22 -0.34
CA SER A 85 -0.69 -3.64 0.86
C SER A 85 -2.18 -3.35 0.66
N THR A 86 -2.53 -2.68 -0.44
CA THR A 86 -3.93 -2.37 -0.78
C THR A 86 -4.77 -3.64 -0.92
N GLU A 87 -4.29 -4.65 -1.66
CA GLU A 87 -4.99 -5.92 -1.85
C GLU A 87 -5.21 -6.64 -0.52
N ASN A 88 -4.21 -6.65 0.37
CA ASN A 88 -4.32 -7.25 1.69
C ASN A 88 -5.37 -6.57 2.58
N TYR A 89 -5.48 -5.24 2.55
CA TYR A 89 -6.53 -4.54 3.28
C TYR A 89 -7.91 -4.79 2.64
N MET A 90 -8.00 -4.80 1.31
CA MET A 90 -9.28 -4.92 0.60
C MET A 90 -9.84 -6.35 0.58
N ILE A 91 -9.03 -7.39 0.75
CA ILE A 91 -9.49 -8.79 0.61
C ILE A 91 -10.62 -9.14 1.58
N ARG A 92 -10.65 -8.53 2.76
CA ARG A 92 -11.69 -8.73 3.78
C ARG A 92 -13.05 -8.16 3.37
N HIS A 93 -13.05 -7.25 2.40
CA HIS A 93 -14.24 -6.57 1.89
C HIS A 93 -14.66 -7.05 0.50
N ALA A 94 -14.05 -8.12 -0.02
CA ALA A 94 -14.35 -8.62 -1.36
C ALA A 94 -15.85 -8.98 -1.50
N GLY A 95 -16.51 -8.39 -2.50
CA GLY A 95 -17.97 -8.51 -2.71
C GLY A 95 -18.83 -7.63 -1.78
N GLU A 96 -18.24 -6.89 -0.85
CA GLU A 96 -18.96 -6.00 0.06
C GLU A 96 -19.12 -4.58 -0.52
N LYS A 97 -19.91 -3.78 0.19
CA LYS A 97 -20.05 -2.35 -0.06
C LYS A 97 -19.38 -1.58 1.07
N ILE A 98 -18.40 -0.75 0.72
CA ILE A 98 -17.69 0.13 1.67
C ILE A 98 -18.01 1.59 1.38
N ASP A 99 -17.78 2.47 2.33
CA ASP A 99 -17.83 3.91 2.09
C ASP A 99 -16.48 4.45 1.61
N GLN A 100 -16.49 5.69 1.12
CA GLN A 100 -15.28 6.37 0.68
C GLN A 100 -14.26 6.58 1.80
N ARG A 101 -14.69 6.76 3.05
CA ARG A 101 -13.78 7.05 4.18
C ARG A 101 -12.92 5.82 4.48
N LEU A 102 -13.51 4.62 4.48
CA LEU A 102 -12.78 3.37 4.62
C LEU A 102 -11.82 3.14 3.44
N LEU A 103 -12.25 3.42 2.20
CA LEU A 103 -11.36 3.33 1.05
C LEU A 103 -10.17 4.29 1.18
N ASP A 104 -10.42 5.55 1.56
CA ASP A 104 -9.38 6.57 1.70
C ASP A 104 -8.43 6.25 2.87
N LEU A 105 -8.91 5.62 3.95
CA LEU A 105 -8.08 5.03 5.01
C LEU A 105 -7.15 3.94 4.45
N ILE A 106 -7.68 3.01 3.64
CA ILE A 106 -6.87 1.96 2.99
C ILE A 106 -5.81 2.58 2.06
N VAL A 107 -6.17 3.62 1.31
CA VAL A 107 -5.22 4.39 0.49
C VAL A 107 -4.10 4.97 1.35
N HIS A 108 -4.44 5.60 2.48
CA HIS A 108 -3.48 6.19 3.40
C HIS A 108 -2.53 5.14 3.98
N MET A 109 -3.06 4.04 4.52
CA MET A 109 -2.25 2.95 5.07
C MET A 109 -1.34 2.32 4.01
N GLY A 110 -1.88 2.06 2.81
CA GLY A 110 -1.11 1.55 1.69
C GLY A 110 0.04 2.48 1.29
N MET A 111 -0.20 3.80 1.28
CA MET A 111 0.83 4.80 0.98
C MET A 111 1.96 4.78 2.02
N GLN A 112 1.62 4.79 3.30
CA GLN A 112 2.59 4.74 4.40
C GLN A 112 3.43 3.48 4.37
N ALA A 113 2.81 2.34 4.05
CA ALA A 113 3.49 1.03 3.96
C ALA A 113 4.37 0.86 2.71
N SER A 114 4.37 1.82 1.76
CA SER A 114 4.98 1.59 0.43
C SER A 114 5.95 2.68 -0.01
N PHE A 115 5.70 3.95 0.29
CA PHE A 115 6.44 5.09 -0.26
C PHE A 115 7.46 5.70 0.71
N PHE A 116 8.14 4.88 1.53
CA PHE A 116 8.97 5.31 2.66
C PHE A 116 9.92 6.47 2.38
N LYS A 117 10.98 6.25 1.58
CA LYS A 117 11.97 7.31 1.34
C LYS A 117 11.38 8.47 0.54
N PHE A 118 10.34 8.26 -0.26
CA PHE A 118 9.68 9.36 -0.94
C PHE A 118 8.94 10.27 0.05
N ALA A 119 8.23 9.70 1.02
CA ALA A 119 7.61 10.45 2.11
C ALA A 119 8.67 11.21 2.92
N GLU A 120 9.78 10.57 3.30
CA GLU A 120 10.91 11.25 3.97
C GLU A 120 11.44 12.44 3.16
N ARG A 121 11.51 12.32 1.82
CA ARG A 121 11.91 13.42 0.94
C ARG A 121 10.89 14.55 0.91
N LEU A 122 9.59 14.23 0.90
CA LEU A 122 8.53 15.23 0.96
C LEU A 122 8.60 16.05 2.25
N ASP A 123 8.88 15.40 3.38
CA ASP A 123 8.98 16.06 4.69
C ASP A 123 10.15 17.06 4.79
N MET A 124 11.17 16.89 3.95
CA MET A 124 12.30 17.83 3.85
C MET A 124 11.99 19.05 2.98
N LEU A 125 10.87 19.07 2.25
CA LEU A 125 10.47 20.18 1.38
C LEU A 125 9.72 21.26 2.17
N PRO A 126 9.66 22.51 1.63
CA PRO A 126 8.78 23.53 2.18
C PRO A 126 7.33 23.03 2.29
N GLN A 127 6.62 23.41 3.36
CA GLN A 127 5.29 22.89 3.70
C GLN A 127 4.31 22.88 2.51
N ALA A 128 4.25 23.97 1.73
CA ALA A 128 3.36 24.05 0.57
C ALA A 128 3.68 22.98 -0.50
N LYS A 129 4.96 22.66 -0.71
CA LYS A 129 5.39 21.60 -1.63
C LYS A 129 5.16 20.21 -1.06
N CYS A 130 5.40 20.02 0.24
CA CYS A 130 5.08 18.77 0.93
C CYS A 130 3.58 18.44 0.78
N LEU A 131 2.70 19.39 1.10
CA LEU A 131 1.25 19.23 0.96
C LEU A 131 0.83 18.94 -0.48
N ALA A 132 1.42 19.61 -1.47
CA ALA A 132 1.16 19.34 -2.88
C ALA A 132 1.62 17.93 -3.30
N GLY A 133 2.76 17.46 -2.78
CA GLY A 133 3.27 16.10 -3.02
C GLY A 133 2.41 15.02 -2.41
N ILE A 134 1.96 15.22 -1.16
CA ILE A 134 1.00 14.33 -0.48
C ILE A 134 -0.32 14.28 -1.27
N ALA A 135 -0.88 15.44 -1.65
CA ALA A 135 -2.13 15.49 -2.41
C ALA A 135 -2.02 14.78 -3.76
N MET A 136 -0.90 14.95 -4.48
CA MET A 136 -0.62 14.23 -5.72
C MET A 136 -0.57 12.71 -5.46
N MET A 137 0.20 12.28 -4.46
CA MET A 137 0.35 10.86 -4.12
C MET A 137 -0.99 10.21 -3.73
N SER A 138 -1.76 10.86 -2.86
CA SER A 138 -3.10 10.45 -2.45
C SER A 138 -4.04 10.32 -3.66
N HIS A 139 -4.03 11.27 -4.58
CA HIS A 139 -4.88 11.23 -5.77
C HIS A 139 -4.55 10.05 -6.70
N VAL A 140 -3.27 9.83 -7.00
CA VAL A 140 -2.83 8.74 -7.86
C VAL A 140 -3.13 7.38 -7.20
N CYS A 141 -2.84 7.26 -5.91
CA CYS A 141 -3.10 6.04 -5.13
C CYS A 141 -4.60 5.73 -5.03
N GLN A 142 -5.47 6.72 -4.79
CA GLN A 142 -6.92 6.53 -4.80
C GLN A 142 -7.42 6.06 -6.18
N GLY A 143 -6.85 6.60 -7.26
CA GLY A 143 -7.12 6.14 -8.63
C GLY A 143 -6.80 4.65 -8.82
N TYR A 144 -5.66 4.20 -8.32
CA TYR A 144 -5.26 2.79 -8.33
C TYR A 144 -6.20 1.92 -7.48
N THR A 145 -6.47 2.32 -6.24
CA THR A 145 -7.32 1.56 -5.31
C THR A 145 -8.74 1.40 -5.83
N LYS A 146 -9.28 2.38 -6.58
CA LYS A 146 -10.55 2.24 -7.31
C LYS A 146 -10.52 1.09 -8.33
N ALA A 147 -9.40 0.89 -9.03
CA ALA A 147 -9.26 -0.19 -10.00
C ALA A 147 -9.17 -1.55 -9.29
N VAL A 148 -8.45 -1.62 -8.17
CA VAL A 148 -8.40 -2.82 -7.31
C VAL A 148 -9.78 -3.18 -6.77
N ALA A 149 -10.52 -2.19 -6.23
CA ALA A 149 -11.88 -2.37 -5.73
C ALA A 149 -12.80 -3.00 -6.77
N ARG A 150 -12.80 -2.47 -8.01
CA ARG A 150 -13.59 -3.03 -9.12
C ARG A 150 -13.22 -4.47 -9.45
N ARG A 151 -11.93 -4.82 -9.41
CA ARG A 151 -11.46 -6.18 -9.68
C ARG A 151 -11.88 -7.17 -8.59
N MET A 152 -12.03 -6.70 -7.35
CA MET A 152 -12.46 -7.49 -6.19
C MET A 152 -13.98 -7.44 -5.95
N ASP A 153 -14.75 -6.89 -6.90
CA ASP A 153 -16.21 -6.69 -6.80
C ASP A 153 -16.65 -5.87 -5.57
N ILE A 154 -15.82 -4.90 -5.17
CA ILE A 154 -16.09 -4.01 -4.03
C ILE A 154 -16.79 -2.75 -4.53
N SER A 155 -18.00 -2.51 -4.01
CA SER A 155 -18.76 -1.31 -4.32
C SER A 155 -18.45 -0.19 -3.34
N VAL A 156 -18.05 0.98 -3.84
CA VAL A 156 -17.74 2.14 -2.98
C VAL A 156 -18.88 3.16 -3.01
N LEU A 157 -19.38 3.55 -1.84
CA LEU A 157 -20.30 4.67 -1.67
C LEU A 157 -19.53 5.99 -1.69
N TRP A 158 -19.60 6.68 -2.82
CA TRP A 158 -18.87 7.93 -3.03
C TRP A 158 -19.60 9.15 -2.48
N HIS A 159 -18.90 9.95 -1.68
CA HIS A 159 -19.36 11.30 -1.34
C HIS A 159 -18.70 12.35 -2.24
N ARG A 160 -17.37 12.27 -2.40
CA ARG A 160 -16.54 13.15 -3.23
C ARG A 160 -15.45 12.33 -3.92
N PRO A 161 -15.74 11.68 -5.06
CA PRO A 161 -14.87 10.65 -5.64
C PRO A 161 -13.52 11.17 -6.14
N ASN A 162 -13.30 12.49 -6.25
CA ASN A 162 -12.04 13.06 -6.72
C ASN A 162 -11.20 13.68 -5.60
N LEU A 163 -11.66 13.58 -4.36
CA LEU A 163 -10.95 14.05 -3.18
C LEU A 163 -10.64 12.86 -2.30
N VAL A 164 -9.44 12.82 -1.73
CA VAL A 164 -9.10 11.90 -0.64
C VAL A 164 -9.49 12.58 0.67
N ILE A 165 -10.22 11.86 1.51
CA ILE A 165 -10.56 12.29 2.87
C ILE A 165 -9.42 11.83 3.78
N ASP A 166 -8.74 12.77 4.43
CA ASP A 166 -7.70 12.43 5.40
C ASP A 166 -8.33 11.63 6.56
N PRO A 167 -7.71 10.51 6.99
CA PRO A 167 -8.23 9.70 8.08
C PRO A 167 -8.23 10.51 9.38
N ALA A 168 -9.31 10.40 10.14
CA ALA A 168 -9.34 10.94 11.50
C ALA A 168 -8.46 10.06 12.42
N PRO A 169 -7.96 10.59 13.55
CA PRO A 169 -7.23 9.77 14.53
C PRO A 169 -8.00 8.51 14.96
N ASP A 170 -9.32 8.62 15.10
CA ASP A 170 -10.19 7.50 15.46
C ASP A 170 -10.25 6.41 14.39
N ASP A 171 -10.02 6.74 13.11
CA ASP A 171 -9.98 5.75 12.02
C ASP A 171 -8.74 4.88 12.10
N LEU A 172 -7.60 5.47 12.49
CA LEU A 172 -6.33 4.77 12.63
C LEU A 172 -6.35 3.82 13.84
N ALA A 173 -6.98 4.24 14.93
CA ALA A 173 -7.10 3.45 16.15
C ALA A 173 -7.95 2.17 15.99
N LEU A 174 -8.83 2.11 14.99
CA LEU A 174 -9.66 0.92 14.72
C LEU A 174 -8.89 -0.22 14.03
N GLU A 175 -7.76 0.09 13.39
CA GLU A 175 -6.91 -0.88 12.69
C GLU A 175 -5.74 -1.38 13.57
N GLU A 176 -5.39 -0.64 14.64
CA GLU A 176 -4.44 -1.06 15.67
C GLU A 176 -5.08 -2.12 16.60
N ASP A 177 -5.18 -3.36 16.10
CA ASP A 177 -5.50 -4.62 16.80
C ASP A 177 -6.64 -4.53 17.85
N PRO A 178 -7.85 -5.03 17.56
CA PRO A 178 -8.81 -5.33 18.62
C PRO A 178 -8.17 -6.45 19.44
N GLY A 179 -7.49 -6.10 20.53
CA GLY A 179 -6.74 -7.03 21.36
C GLY A 179 -7.54 -8.31 21.64
N PRO A 180 -6.86 -9.43 21.95
CA PRO A 180 -7.40 -10.78 21.84
C PRO A 180 -8.84 -10.85 22.34
N ILE A 181 -9.77 -11.19 21.43
CA ILE A 181 -11.18 -11.39 21.78
C ILE A 181 -11.20 -12.43 22.90
N ALA A 182 -11.48 -11.96 24.12
CA ALA A 182 -11.53 -12.84 25.27
C ALA A 182 -12.55 -13.96 24.97
N PRO A 183 -12.20 -15.24 25.17
CA PRO A 183 -13.13 -16.32 24.92
C PRO A 183 -14.39 -16.10 25.76
N PRO A 184 -15.58 -16.42 25.23
CA PRO A 184 -16.82 -16.26 25.97
C PRO A 184 -16.72 -17.04 27.29
N LEU A 185 -17.06 -16.37 28.40
CA LEU A 185 -17.16 -17.02 29.70
C LEU A 185 -18.28 -18.06 29.62
N GLY A 186 -17.89 -19.33 29.67
CA GLY A 186 -18.80 -20.48 29.79
C GLY A 186 -19.37 -20.63 31.20
#